data_AF-A0A945I6Y0-F1
#
_entry.id   AF-A0A945I6Y0-F1
#
_cell.length_a   1.000
_cell.length_b   1.000
_cell.length_c   1.000
_cell.angle_alpha   90.00
_cell.angle_beta   90.00
_cell.angle_gamma   90.00
#
_symmetry.space_group_name_H-M   'P 1'
#
loop_
_entity.id
_entity.type
_entity.pdbx_description
1 polymer ?
#
loop_
_entity_poly.entity_id
_entity_poly.type
_entity_poly.pdbx_seq_one_letter_code
_entity_poly.pdbx_strand_id
1 'polypeptide(L)'
;MTDNSKNIVWHKVADLNELPEGRVKTVHAGTMTLALTHFQGQYAAMENKCPHQGGPLGEGSIETGVDNECWLRCPWHGWDFHPLTGKPPGGHEDSGQQMYPVEVRDDGIYVGLEPETEHAQTVADVMAETMVNWGVTRVFGMVGHSNLGLADAIRRREEDGSLSYIGIRHEGAASFACSGYAKLTGKPAACLAIAGPGATNLMTGLWDAKVDRAP
;
A
#
# COMPACT_ATOMS: atom_id res chain seq x y z
N MET A 1 -10.92 -6.79 29.90
CA MET A 1 -9.52 -6.68 29.48
C MET A 1 -9.22 -7.94 28.70
N THR A 2 -9.48 -7.94 27.39
CA THR A 2 -9.10 -9.05 26.52
C THR A 2 -7.59 -8.99 26.35
N ASP A 3 -6.93 -9.99 26.91
CA ASP A 3 -5.49 -10.24 26.73
C ASP A 3 -5.23 -10.44 25.24
N ASN A 4 -4.85 -9.34 24.59
CA ASN A 4 -4.53 -9.29 23.17
C ASN A 4 -3.03 -9.60 23.06
N SER A 5 -2.63 -10.82 23.42
CA SER A 5 -1.43 -11.45 22.88
C SER A 5 -1.67 -11.64 21.38
N LYS A 6 -1.65 -10.53 20.65
CA LYS A 6 -1.96 -10.39 19.23
C LYS A 6 -1.08 -11.36 18.46
N ASN A 7 -1.68 -12.13 17.55
CA ASN A 7 -0.95 -12.97 16.60
C ASN A 7 -0.05 -12.11 15.72
N ILE A 8 1.20 -11.86 16.14
CA ILE A 8 2.18 -11.13 15.35
C ILE A 8 2.45 -11.89 14.06
N VAL A 9 2.35 -11.20 12.92
CA VAL A 9 2.75 -11.72 11.61
C VAL A 9 4.17 -11.25 11.34
N TRP A 10 5.07 -12.21 11.13
CA TRP A 10 6.49 -11.93 10.91
C TRP A 10 6.80 -11.82 9.42
N HIS A 11 7.29 -10.66 8.99
CA HIS A 11 7.71 -10.42 7.62
C HIS A 11 9.23 -10.40 7.53
N LYS A 12 9.82 -11.19 6.63
CA LYS A 12 11.24 -11.06 6.31
C LYS A 12 11.45 -9.74 5.57
N VAL A 13 12.27 -8.85 6.12
CA VAL A 13 12.47 -7.49 5.60
C VAL A 13 13.85 -7.25 4.99
N ALA A 14 14.84 -8.07 5.37
CA ALA A 14 16.22 -7.96 4.88
C ALA A 14 16.99 -9.26 5.12
N ASP A 15 18.08 -9.46 4.36
CA ASP A 15 19.09 -10.48 4.67
C ASP A 15 20.08 -9.98 5.74
N LEU A 16 20.73 -10.90 6.47
CA LEU A 16 21.61 -10.59 7.59
C LEU A 16 22.73 -9.58 7.27
N ASN A 17 23.25 -9.60 6.04
CA ASN A 17 24.37 -8.75 5.62
C ASN A 17 23.92 -7.54 4.78
N GLU A 18 22.62 -7.36 4.58
CA GLU A 18 22.09 -6.34 3.68
C GLU A 18 22.18 -4.92 4.27
N LEU A 19 22.15 -4.81 5.60
CA LEU A 19 22.26 -3.54 6.32
C LEU A 19 23.51 -3.54 7.22
N PRO A 20 24.59 -2.83 6.83
CA PRO A 20 25.80 -2.70 7.64
C PRO A 20 25.56 -1.95 8.96
N GLU A 21 26.44 -2.17 9.93
CA GLU A 21 26.46 -1.45 11.21
C GLU A 21 26.52 0.08 11.01
N GLY A 22 25.78 0.84 11.82
CA GLY A 22 25.70 2.29 11.74
C GLY A 22 24.92 2.82 10.53
N ARG A 23 24.01 2.01 9.96
CA ARG A 23 23.19 2.40 8.81
C ARG A 23 21.69 2.24 9.09
N VAL A 24 20.91 2.92 8.28
CA VAL A 24 19.46 2.79 8.19
C VAL A 24 19.07 2.52 6.74
N LYS A 25 17.96 1.81 6.53
CA LYS A 25 17.34 1.65 5.21
C LYS A 25 15.82 1.58 5.32
N THR A 26 15.13 1.97 4.26
CA THR A 26 13.70 1.65 4.09
C THR A 26 13.53 0.15 3.81
N VAL A 27 12.59 -0.48 4.51
CA VAL A 27 12.14 -1.86 4.25
C VAL A 27 10.62 -1.95 4.19
N HIS A 28 10.11 -3.04 3.63
CA HIS A 28 8.68 -3.31 3.52
C HIS A 28 8.28 -4.50 4.40
N ALA A 29 7.26 -4.32 5.22
CA ALA A 29 6.63 -5.38 5.99
C ALA A 29 5.11 -5.27 5.76
N GLY A 30 4.50 -6.29 5.14
CA GLY A 30 3.11 -6.19 4.67
C GLY A 30 2.90 -4.98 3.75
N THR A 31 1.91 -4.14 4.08
CA THR A 31 1.62 -2.87 3.39
C THR A 31 2.36 -1.67 3.98
N MET A 32 3.13 -1.86 5.06
CA MET A 32 3.85 -0.79 5.75
C MET A 32 5.26 -0.59 5.18
N THR A 33 5.71 0.67 5.23
CA THR A 33 7.13 1.01 5.04
C THR A 33 7.73 1.35 6.39
N LEU A 34 8.89 0.77 6.68
CA LEU A 34 9.59 0.91 7.96
C LEU A 34 11.02 1.38 7.74
N ALA A 35 11.57 2.10 8.71
CA ALA A 35 12.99 2.36 8.81
C ALA A 35 13.64 1.26 9.65
N LEU A 36 14.50 0.45 9.03
CA LEU A 36 15.31 -0.56 9.69
C LEU A 36 16.69 0.03 9.99
N THR A 37 17.09 0.05 11.25
CA THR A 37 18.42 0.46 11.71
C THR A 37 19.26 -0.75 12.09
N HIS A 38 20.57 -0.65 11.92
CA HIS A 38 21.55 -1.55 12.50
C HIS A 38 22.54 -0.72 13.30
N PHE A 39 22.50 -0.86 14.63
CA PHE A 39 23.28 -0.04 15.54
C PHE A 39 23.67 -0.83 16.79
N GLN A 40 24.94 -0.74 17.20
CA GLN A 40 25.55 -1.48 18.30
C GLN A 40 25.31 -3.01 18.20
N GLY A 41 25.38 -3.56 16.98
CA GLY A 41 25.15 -4.97 16.71
C GLY A 41 23.69 -5.42 16.90
N GLN A 42 22.75 -4.49 17.01
CA GLN A 42 21.33 -4.76 17.15
C GLN A 42 20.55 -4.15 15.99
N TYR A 43 19.47 -4.83 15.60
CA TYR A 43 18.52 -4.32 14.61
C TYR A 43 17.28 -3.77 15.32
N ALA A 44 16.79 -2.62 14.86
CA ALA A 44 15.52 -2.08 15.29
C ALA A 44 14.70 -1.59 14.09
N ALA A 45 13.38 -1.73 14.18
CA ALA A 45 12.46 -1.30 13.14
C ALA A 45 11.49 -0.27 13.72
N MET A 46 11.27 0.80 12.98
CA MET A 46 10.39 1.89 13.38
C MET A 46 9.60 2.43 12.18
N GLU A 47 8.52 3.15 12.44
CA GLU A 47 7.70 3.74 11.37
C GLU A 47 8.58 4.63 10.49
N ASN A 48 8.49 4.45 9.16
CA ASN A 48 9.34 5.19 8.24
C ASN A 48 8.97 6.68 8.19
N LYS A 49 7.72 7.01 8.53
CA LYS A 49 7.22 8.38 8.51
C LYS A 49 7.63 9.11 9.80
N CYS A 50 8.52 10.08 9.68
CA CYS A 50 8.94 10.93 10.80
C CYS A 50 7.73 11.71 11.36
N PRO A 51 7.46 11.66 12.69
CA PRO A 51 6.30 12.32 13.29
C PRO A 51 6.32 13.85 13.17
N HIS A 52 7.50 14.46 12.95
CA HIS A 52 7.64 15.91 12.80
C HIS A 52 6.96 16.45 11.54
N GLN A 53 7.36 15.99 10.36
CA GLN A 53 6.80 16.47 9.07
C GLN A 53 6.65 15.37 8.01
N GLY A 54 6.68 14.10 8.41
CA GLY A 54 6.43 12.97 7.52
C GLY A 54 7.61 12.48 6.68
N GLY A 55 8.83 12.96 6.96
CA GLY A 55 10.02 12.57 6.21
C GLY A 55 10.38 11.08 6.33
N PRO A 56 11.01 10.48 5.31
CA PRO A 56 11.36 9.06 5.27
C PRO A 56 12.62 8.79 6.09
N LEU A 57 12.47 8.27 7.32
CA LEU A 57 13.59 7.96 8.21
C LEU A 57 14.54 6.90 7.64
N GLY A 58 14.03 5.99 6.82
CA GLY A 58 14.78 4.96 6.12
C GLY A 58 15.75 5.50 5.08
N GLU A 59 15.62 6.77 4.69
CA GLU A 59 16.54 7.50 3.82
C GLU A 59 17.46 8.46 4.61
N GLY A 60 17.39 8.40 5.94
CA GLY A 60 18.23 9.19 6.84
C GLY A 60 19.64 8.63 7.00
N SER A 61 20.32 9.14 8.03
CA SER A 61 21.68 8.76 8.40
C SER A 61 21.78 8.54 9.90
N ILE A 62 22.65 7.64 10.35
CA ILE A 62 23.04 7.56 11.76
C ILE A 62 24.33 8.37 11.92
N GLU A 63 24.26 9.42 12.73
CA GLU A 63 25.32 10.41 12.90
C GLU A 63 25.64 10.65 14.37
N THR A 64 26.90 10.94 14.68
CA THR A 64 27.29 11.36 16.03
C THR A 64 26.89 12.83 16.26
N GLY A 65 26.06 13.06 17.27
CA GLY A 65 25.61 14.37 17.73
C GLY A 65 26.67 15.12 18.52
N VAL A 66 26.35 16.37 18.86
CA VAL A 66 27.23 17.28 19.63
C VAL A 66 27.42 16.84 21.09
N ASP A 67 26.52 15.99 21.57
CA ASP A 67 26.53 15.33 22.87
C ASP A 67 27.39 14.06 22.89
N ASN A 68 28.04 13.71 21.77
CA ASN A 68 28.72 12.45 21.51
C ASN A 68 27.81 11.21 21.50
N GLU A 69 26.48 11.40 21.49
CA GLU A 69 25.52 10.32 21.27
C GLU A 69 25.31 10.10 19.78
N CYS A 70 24.88 8.90 19.36
CA CYS A 70 24.58 8.63 17.96
C CYS A 70 23.07 8.68 17.72
N TRP A 71 22.68 9.40 16.67
CA TRP A 71 21.30 9.72 16.35
C TRP A 71 20.96 9.30 14.93
N LEU A 72 19.81 8.66 14.74
CA LEU A 72 19.16 8.55 13.45
C LEU A 72 18.55 9.89 13.09
N ARG A 73 19.07 10.54 12.05
CA ARG A 73 18.69 11.86 11.59
C ARG A 73 17.74 11.79 10.40
N CYS A 74 16.58 12.43 10.53
CA CYS A 74 15.61 12.56 9.46
C CYS A 74 16.17 13.44 8.31
N PRO A 75 16.10 12.99 7.03
CA PRO A 75 16.73 13.69 5.92
C PRO A 75 16.03 15.02 5.53
N TRP A 76 14.79 15.24 5.98
CA TRP A 76 14.05 16.45 5.60
C TRP A 76 14.39 17.66 6.47
N HIS A 77 14.42 17.48 7.79
CA HIS A 77 14.54 18.60 8.74
C HIS A 77 15.58 18.36 9.85
N GLY A 78 16.34 17.27 9.77
CA GLY A 78 17.40 16.97 10.73
C GLY A 78 16.92 16.58 12.12
N TRP A 79 15.65 16.19 12.28
CA TRP A 79 15.14 15.73 13.57
C TRP A 79 15.74 14.37 13.91
N ASP A 80 16.23 14.25 15.14
CA ASP A 80 17.03 13.12 15.61
C ASP A 80 16.18 12.14 16.43
N PHE A 81 16.51 10.85 16.32
CA PHE A 81 15.90 9.75 17.05
C PHE A 81 16.97 8.75 17.46
N HIS A 82 16.86 8.14 18.63
CA HIS A 82 17.77 7.10 19.06
C HIS A 82 17.60 5.87 18.15
N PRO A 83 18.66 5.35 17.49
CA PRO A 83 18.53 4.32 16.46
C PRO A 83 17.82 3.04 16.89
N LEU A 84 17.92 2.66 18.17
CA LEU A 84 17.30 1.42 18.69
C LEU A 84 15.97 1.62 19.40
N THR A 85 15.65 2.82 19.86
CA THR A 85 14.48 3.05 20.73
C THR A 85 13.46 4.01 20.13
N GLY A 86 13.82 4.72 19.06
CA GLY A 86 12.99 5.74 18.44
C GLY A 86 12.75 6.96 19.32
N LYS A 87 13.39 7.05 20.49
CA LYS A 87 13.22 8.20 21.40
C LYS A 87 13.93 9.43 20.85
N PRO A 88 13.32 10.61 20.94
CA PRO A 88 13.96 11.84 20.53
C PRO A 88 15.00 12.28 21.58
N PRO A 89 15.86 13.26 21.26
CA PRO A 89 16.64 13.99 22.26
C PRO A 89 15.75 14.56 23.37
N GLY A 90 16.31 14.71 24.58
CA GLY A 90 15.55 15.10 25.77
C GLY A 90 14.77 16.42 25.62
N GLY A 91 13.62 16.50 26.29
CA GLY A 91 12.73 17.67 26.23
C GLY A 91 11.71 17.66 25.09
N HIS A 92 11.62 16.55 24.35
CA HIS A 92 10.71 16.36 23.21
C HIS A 92 10.01 15.00 23.24
N GLU A 93 9.69 14.47 24.42
CA GLU A 93 9.23 13.09 24.62
C GLU A 93 7.94 12.74 23.85
N ASP A 94 7.17 13.74 23.42
CA ASP A 94 5.96 13.63 22.59
C ASP A 94 6.24 13.35 21.11
N SER A 95 7.49 13.43 20.67
CA SER A 95 7.92 13.25 19.28
C SER A 95 8.60 11.92 19.00
N GLY A 96 8.53 10.94 19.90
CA GLY A 96 9.14 9.62 19.70
C GLY A 96 8.51 8.81 18.55
N GLN A 97 9.29 7.87 18.01
CA GLN A 97 8.86 7.04 16.89
C GLN A 97 8.17 5.74 17.34
N GLN A 98 7.16 5.31 16.58
CA GLN A 98 6.52 4.01 16.76
C GLN A 98 7.51 2.89 16.40
N MET A 99 7.79 2.01 17.36
CA MET A 99 8.70 0.86 17.21
C MET A 99 7.93 -0.42 16.89
N TYR A 100 8.59 -1.35 16.20
CA TYR A 100 8.08 -2.67 15.87
C TYR A 100 9.03 -3.76 16.36
N PRO A 101 8.51 -4.91 16.81
CA PRO A 101 9.34 -6.03 17.24
C PRO A 101 10.20 -6.56 16.08
N VAL A 102 11.46 -6.85 16.37
CA VAL A 102 12.43 -7.38 15.40
C VAL A 102 12.95 -8.72 15.91
N GLU A 103 13.02 -9.69 15.00
CA GLU A 103 13.68 -10.98 15.23
C GLU A 103 14.74 -11.21 14.17
N VAL A 104 15.94 -11.56 14.61
CA VAL A 104 17.00 -12.05 13.72
C VAL A 104 16.92 -13.57 13.73
N ARG A 105 16.75 -14.16 12.55
CA ARG A 105 16.69 -15.60 12.32
C ARG A 105 17.85 -16.02 11.42
N ASP A 106 18.11 -17.32 11.34
CA ASP A 106 19.25 -17.86 10.57
C ASP A 106 19.23 -17.43 9.10
N ASP A 107 18.05 -17.17 8.54
CA ASP A 107 17.84 -16.81 7.14
C ASP A 107 17.56 -15.32 6.91
N GLY A 108 17.50 -14.47 7.94
CA GLY A 108 17.32 -13.02 7.75
C GLY A 108 16.74 -12.27 8.94
N ILE A 109 16.40 -11.01 8.68
CA ILE A 109 15.84 -10.07 9.65
C ILE A 109 14.34 -9.98 9.42
N TYR A 110 13.57 -10.16 10.49
CA TYR A 110 12.12 -10.16 10.48
C TYR A 110 11.57 -9.02 11.32
N VAL A 111 10.50 -8.39 10.84
CA VAL A 111 9.71 -7.43 11.61
C VAL A 111 8.33 -8.00 11.85
N GLY A 112 7.89 -7.96 13.10
CA GLY A 112 6.58 -8.40 13.52
C GLY A 112 5.57 -7.27 13.42
N LEU A 113 4.51 -7.48 12.67
CA LEU A 113 3.39 -6.56 12.59
C LEU A 113 2.15 -7.17 13.24
N GLU A 114 1.28 -6.30 13.71
CA GLU A 114 -0.09 -6.73 14.00
C GLU A 114 -0.74 -7.20 12.69
N PRO A 115 -1.53 -8.28 12.74
CA PRO A 115 -2.18 -8.79 11.55
C PRO A 115 -3.11 -7.71 11.02
N GLU A 116 -3.12 -7.54 9.70
CA GLU A 116 -4.10 -6.67 9.05
C GLU A 116 -5.50 -7.14 9.45
N THR A 117 -6.40 -6.20 9.70
CA THR A 117 -7.79 -6.53 10.01
C THR A 117 -8.39 -7.31 8.85
N GLU A 118 -9.00 -8.46 9.14
CA GLU A 118 -9.71 -9.20 8.11
C GLU A 118 -10.71 -8.29 7.39
N HIS A 119 -10.73 -8.41 6.07
CA HIS A 119 -11.61 -7.62 5.22
C HIS A 119 -13.07 -7.95 5.54
N ALA A 120 -13.78 -6.99 6.13
CA ALA A 120 -15.22 -7.08 6.29
C ALA A 120 -15.92 -6.75 4.96
N GLN A 121 -16.95 -7.50 4.60
CA GLN A 121 -17.71 -7.26 3.38
C GLN A 121 -18.24 -5.81 3.34
N THR A 122 -17.91 -5.09 2.26
CA THR A 122 -18.33 -3.73 2.00
C THR A 122 -19.41 -3.67 0.92
N VAL A 123 -20.04 -2.51 0.76
CA VAL A 123 -20.97 -2.26 -0.36
C VAL A 123 -20.27 -2.44 -1.71
N ALA A 124 -18.99 -2.07 -1.81
CA ALA A 124 -18.22 -2.24 -3.04
C ALA A 124 -18.03 -3.72 -3.41
N ASP A 125 -17.89 -4.61 -2.42
CA ASP A 125 -17.81 -6.05 -2.67
C ASP A 125 -19.12 -6.61 -3.20
N VAL A 126 -20.25 -6.16 -2.63
CA VAL A 126 -21.58 -6.54 -3.12
C VAL A 126 -21.81 -6.02 -4.55
N MET A 127 -21.33 -4.82 -4.87
CA MET A 127 -21.39 -4.28 -6.23
C MET A 127 -20.58 -5.15 -7.20
N ALA A 128 -19.32 -5.47 -6.87
CA ALA A 128 -18.47 -6.31 -7.71
C ALA A 128 -19.03 -7.73 -7.87
N GLU A 129 -19.57 -8.32 -6.79
CA GLU A 129 -20.27 -9.61 -6.83
C GLU A 129 -21.50 -9.57 -7.74
N THR A 130 -22.29 -8.51 -7.65
CA THR A 130 -23.48 -8.32 -8.49
C THR A 130 -23.09 -8.22 -9.97
N MET A 131 -21.99 -7.51 -10.29
CA MET A 131 -21.46 -7.43 -11.65
C MET A 131 -21.10 -8.82 -12.20
N VAL A 132 -20.38 -9.62 -11.41
CA VAL A 132 -20.03 -11.01 -11.77
C VAL A 132 -21.28 -11.85 -11.97
N ASN A 133 -22.26 -11.76 -11.07
CA ASN A 133 -23.55 -12.47 -11.18
C ASN A 133 -24.35 -12.07 -12.42
N TRP A 134 -24.16 -10.85 -12.94
CA TRP A 134 -24.74 -10.38 -14.20
C TRP A 134 -23.92 -10.76 -15.44
N GLY A 135 -22.86 -11.54 -15.28
CA GLY A 135 -22.03 -12.05 -16.37
C GLY A 135 -20.91 -11.12 -16.80
N VAL A 136 -20.63 -10.04 -16.06
CA VAL A 136 -19.48 -9.19 -16.31
C VAL A 136 -18.22 -9.92 -15.90
N THR A 137 -17.40 -10.28 -16.90
CA THR A 137 -16.13 -11.01 -16.72
C THR A 137 -14.92 -10.15 -17.04
N ARG A 138 -15.13 -8.94 -17.58
CA ARG A 138 -14.09 -8.00 -17.98
C ARG A 138 -14.43 -6.58 -17.53
N VAL A 139 -13.48 -5.96 -16.84
CA VAL A 139 -13.51 -4.53 -16.52
C VAL A 139 -12.35 -3.85 -17.23
N PHE A 140 -12.65 -2.77 -17.94
CA PHE A 140 -11.65 -1.92 -18.60
C PHE A 140 -11.67 -0.56 -17.93
N GLY A 141 -10.51 -0.02 -17.54
CA GLY A 141 -10.54 1.28 -16.87
C GLY A 141 -9.27 1.72 -16.19
N MET A 142 -9.44 2.70 -15.29
CA MET A 142 -8.38 3.29 -14.49
C MET A 142 -8.81 3.39 -13.03
N VAL A 143 -7.84 3.15 -12.13
CA VAL A 143 -8.01 3.32 -10.69
C VAL A 143 -7.62 4.74 -10.29
N GLY A 144 -8.40 5.35 -9.41
CA GLY A 144 -8.08 6.62 -8.78
C GLY A 144 -8.83 6.80 -7.46
N HIS A 145 -8.52 7.88 -6.74
CA HIS A 145 -9.00 8.09 -5.37
C HIS A 145 -10.52 7.92 -5.21
N SER A 146 -11.32 8.37 -6.18
CA SER A 146 -12.78 8.34 -6.08
C SER A 146 -13.41 6.96 -6.29
N ASN A 147 -12.67 5.98 -6.85
CA ASN A 147 -13.19 4.64 -7.14
C ASN A 147 -12.40 3.53 -6.44
N LEU A 148 -11.49 3.88 -5.53
CA LEU A 148 -10.52 2.96 -4.93
C LEU A 148 -11.18 1.76 -4.23
N GLY A 149 -12.28 1.97 -3.49
CA GLY A 149 -12.99 0.88 -2.84
C GLY A 149 -13.60 -0.13 -3.81
N LEU A 150 -14.14 0.34 -4.95
CA LEU A 150 -14.65 -0.55 -6.01
C LEU A 150 -13.51 -1.23 -6.78
N ALA A 151 -12.42 -0.52 -7.05
CA ALA A 151 -11.23 -1.09 -7.66
C ALA A 151 -10.64 -2.22 -6.80
N ASP A 152 -10.60 -2.04 -5.49
CA ASP A 152 -10.14 -3.04 -4.53
C ASP A 152 -11.09 -4.25 -4.44
N ALA A 153 -12.41 -4.04 -4.51
CA ALA A 153 -13.38 -5.13 -4.64
C ALA A 153 -13.22 -5.90 -5.97
N ILE A 154 -12.96 -5.21 -7.07
CA ILE A 154 -12.66 -5.81 -8.38
C ILE A 154 -11.36 -6.62 -8.31
N ARG A 155 -10.32 -6.13 -7.63
CA ARG A 155 -9.06 -6.87 -7.42
C ARG A 155 -9.32 -8.22 -6.74
N ARG A 156 -10.15 -8.27 -5.70
CA ARG A 156 -10.53 -9.54 -5.04
C ARG A 156 -11.24 -10.50 -6.00
N ARG A 157 -12.09 -10.00 -6.89
CA ARG A 157 -12.75 -10.80 -7.94
C ARG A 157 -11.82 -11.22 -9.08
N GLU A 158 -10.70 -10.51 -9.23
CA GLU A 158 -9.62 -10.93 -10.13
C GLU A 158 -8.77 -12.04 -9.50
N GLU A 159 -8.46 -11.94 -8.21
CA GLU A 159 -7.71 -12.95 -7.45
C GLU A 159 -8.45 -14.30 -7.38
N ASP A 160 -9.78 -14.29 -7.24
CA ASP A 160 -10.60 -15.51 -7.26
C ASP A 160 -10.93 -16.02 -8.68
N GLY A 161 -10.51 -15.28 -9.72
CA GLY A 161 -10.67 -15.64 -11.13
C GLY A 161 -12.08 -15.43 -11.71
N SER A 162 -13.00 -14.82 -10.97
CA SER A 162 -14.38 -14.58 -11.41
C SER A 162 -14.50 -13.44 -12.43
N LEU A 163 -13.57 -12.50 -12.44
CA LEU A 163 -13.48 -11.41 -13.42
C LEU A 163 -12.01 -11.05 -13.71
N SER A 164 -11.72 -10.32 -14.79
CA SER A 164 -10.39 -9.74 -15.02
C SER A 164 -10.44 -8.23 -15.22
N TYR A 165 -9.42 -7.55 -14.70
CA TYR A 165 -9.23 -6.12 -14.85
C TYR A 165 -8.19 -5.81 -15.94
N ILE A 166 -8.52 -4.87 -16.82
CA ILE A 166 -7.65 -4.39 -17.88
C ILE A 166 -7.41 -2.90 -17.63
N GLY A 167 -6.20 -2.60 -17.15
CA GLY A 167 -5.73 -1.24 -16.95
C GLY A 167 -5.56 -0.49 -18.27
N ILE A 168 -6.16 0.69 -18.38
CA ILE A 168 -6.10 1.57 -19.55
C ILE A 168 -5.67 2.97 -19.12
N ARG A 169 -5.01 3.71 -20.03
CA ARG A 169 -4.45 5.05 -19.77
C ARG A 169 -5.41 6.22 -20.01
N HIS A 170 -6.58 5.98 -20.58
CA HIS A 170 -7.58 7.00 -20.90
C HIS A 170 -8.99 6.38 -20.88
N GLU A 171 -9.96 7.05 -20.25
CA GLU A 171 -11.30 6.48 -20.04
C GLU A 171 -12.05 6.26 -21.36
N GLY A 172 -11.90 7.15 -22.34
CA GLY A 172 -12.48 6.93 -23.68
C GLY A 172 -12.00 5.64 -24.35
N ALA A 173 -10.75 5.23 -24.13
CA ALA A 173 -10.26 3.96 -24.64
C ALA A 173 -10.88 2.77 -23.90
N ALA A 174 -11.18 2.93 -22.60
CA ALA A 174 -11.91 1.92 -21.84
C ALA A 174 -13.33 1.72 -22.35
N SER A 175 -14.08 2.80 -22.63
CA SER A 175 -15.44 2.66 -23.14
C SER A 175 -15.50 2.09 -24.56
N PHE A 176 -14.55 2.43 -25.44
CA PHE A 176 -14.46 1.77 -26.74
C PHE A 176 -14.03 0.30 -26.65
N ALA A 177 -13.14 -0.05 -25.72
CA ALA A 177 -12.78 -1.45 -25.48
C ALA A 177 -13.99 -2.28 -25.00
N CYS A 178 -14.79 -1.73 -24.08
CA CYS A 178 -16.05 -2.35 -23.66
C CYS A 178 -17.02 -2.54 -24.83
N SER A 179 -17.22 -1.49 -25.65
CA SER A 179 -18.09 -1.57 -26.83
C SER A 179 -17.62 -2.66 -27.81
N GLY A 180 -16.32 -2.69 -28.12
CA GLY A 180 -15.73 -3.72 -28.98
C GLY A 180 -15.87 -5.12 -28.41
N TYR A 181 -15.61 -5.30 -27.10
CA TYR A 181 -15.79 -6.56 -26.40
C TYR A 181 -17.24 -7.06 -26.50
N ALA A 182 -18.20 -6.18 -26.26
CA ALA A 182 -19.62 -6.49 -26.32
C ALA A 182 -20.06 -6.90 -27.74
N LYS A 183 -19.60 -6.18 -28.77
CA LYS A 183 -19.88 -6.52 -30.19
C LYS A 183 -19.30 -7.87 -30.59
N LEU A 184 -18.11 -8.22 -30.11
CA LEU A 184 -17.42 -9.45 -30.47
C LEU A 184 -17.94 -10.68 -29.71
N THR A 185 -18.36 -10.50 -28.46
CA THR A 185 -18.69 -11.61 -27.56
C THR A 185 -20.17 -11.77 -27.27
N GLY A 186 -20.98 -10.72 -27.50
CA GLY A 186 -22.36 -10.64 -27.06
C GLY A 186 -22.52 -10.58 -25.54
N LYS A 187 -21.44 -10.35 -24.79
CA LYS A 187 -21.42 -10.29 -23.32
C LYS A 187 -21.11 -8.88 -22.83
N PRO A 188 -21.69 -8.44 -21.70
CA PRO A 188 -21.40 -7.13 -21.14
C PRO A 188 -19.96 -7.05 -20.61
N ALA A 189 -19.39 -5.85 -20.72
CA ALA A 189 -18.16 -5.46 -20.05
C ALA A 189 -18.37 -4.14 -19.29
N ALA A 190 -17.60 -3.92 -18.23
CA ALA A 190 -17.74 -2.74 -17.39
C ALA A 190 -16.61 -1.74 -17.61
N CYS A 191 -16.96 -0.45 -17.65
CA CYS A 191 -16.00 0.64 -17.61
C CYS A 191 -15.74 1.03 -16.15
N LEU A 192 -14.47 1.19 -15.75
CA LEU A 192 -14.09 1.79 -14.48
C LEU A 192 -13.39 3.14 -14.72
N ALA A 193 -13.98 4.23 -14.23
CA ALA A 193 -13.45 5.58 -14.37
C ALA A 193 -13.44 6.33 -13.03
N ILE A 194 -12.69 7.42 -13.01
CA ILE A 194 -12.56 8.33 -11.87
C ILE A 194 -13.64 9.41 -11.98
N ALA A 195 -14.09 9.95 -10.85
CA ALA A 195 -15.05 11.04 -10.79
C ALA A 195 -14.52 12.28 -11.53
N GLY A 196 -15.44 13.10 -12.05
CA GLY A 196 -15.10 14.31 -12.80
C GLY A 196 -14.91 14.02 -14.30
N PRO A 197 -13.88 14.58 -14.96
CA PRO A 197 -13.71 14.49 -16.42
C PRO A 197 -13.64 13.05 -16.95
N GLY A 198 -13.19 12.10 -16.14
CA GLY A 198 -13.14 10.69 -16.53
C GLY A 198 -14.52 10.12 -16.88
N ALA A 199 -15.57 10.50 -16.15
CA ALA A 199 -16.94 10.10 -16.45
C ALA A 199 -17.42 10.65 -17.80
N THR A 200 -17.11 11.91 -18.11
CA THR A 200 -17.47 12.50 -19.41
C THR A 200 -16.65 11.91 -20.56
N ASN A 201 -15.39 11.52 -20.32
CA ASN A 201 -14.53 10.86 -21.30
C ASN A 201 -15.07 9.47 -21.71
N LEU A 202 -15.82 8.79 -20.84
CA LEU A 202 -16.47 7.51 -21.18
C LEU A 202 -17.59 7.67 -22.22
N MET A 203 -18.23 8.84 -22.28
CA MET A 203 -19.52 9.04 -22.96
C MET A 203 -19.49 8.65 -24.43
N THR A 204 -18.38 8.93 -25.15
CA THR A 204 -18.30 8.63 -26.59
C THR A 204 -18.38 7.12 -26.87
N GLY A 205 -17.61 6.29 -26.15
CA GLY A 205 -17.65 4.83 -26.33
C GLY A 205 -18.92 4.19 -25.78
N LEU A 206 -19.50 4.73 -24.69
CA LEU A 206 -20.80 4.28 -24.20
C LEU A 206 -21.93 4.60 -25.19
N TRP A 207 -21.83 5.75 -25.88
CA TRP A 207 -22.77 6.12 -26.93
C TRP A 207 -22.65 5.22 -28.15
N ASP A 208 -21.42 4.88 -28.55
CA ASP A 208 -21.15 3.89 -29.60
C ASP A 208 -21.80 2.52 -29.26
N ALA A 209 -21.58 2.00 -28.05
CA ALA A 209 -22.23 0.76 -27.60
C ALA A 209 -23.76 0.85 -27.65
N LYS A 210 -24.33 1.96 -27.18
CA LYS A 210 -25.77 2.19 -27.18
C LYS A 210 -26.37 2.20 -28.59
N VAL A 211 -25.75 2.93 -29.53
CA VAL A 211 -26.25 3.05 -30.91
C VAL A 211 -26.19 1.71 -31.63
N ASP A 212 -25.14 0.94 -31.38
CA ASP A 212 -24.96 -0.41 -31.95
C ASP A 212 -25.71 -1.50 -31.20
N ARG A 213 -26.41 -1.14 -30.11
CA ARG A 213 -27.13 -2.07 -29.21
C ARG A 213 -26.21 -3.16 -28.66
N ALA A 214 -24.95 -2.82 -28.44
CA ALA A 214 -23.98 -3.69 -27.78
C ALA A 214 -24.21 -3.63 -26.26
N PRO A 215 -24.34 -4.79 -25.58
CA PRO A 215 -24.67 -4.88 -24.16
C PRO A 215 -23.55 -4.38 -23.23
#